data_AF-A0A1H2M195-F1
#
_entry.id   AF-A0A1H2M195-F1
#
_cell.length_a   1.000
_cell.length_b   1.000
_cell.length_c   1.000
_cell.angle_alpha   90.00
_cell.angle_beta   90.00
_cell.angle_gamma   90.00
#
_symmetry.space_group_name_H-M   'P 1'
#
loop_
_entity.id
_entity.type
_entity.pdbx_description
1 polymer ?
#
loop_
_entity_poly.entity_id
_entity_poly.type
_entity_poly.pdbx_seq_one_letter_code
_entity_poly.pdbx_strand_id
1 'polypeptide(L)'
;MPRTHTHRRHRPLGLLLAASALALGPLAGSAAATPSPEPTAEAEVVLEATLDPRNVFASPGSVVPLEATVTNTGTADMTGGSADFEVTGDATVVGVEPGDGCEQVSPQRVECHTDAALAAGESATATFEVQLPDNVSETIVGDATLTVAGDNGGEATATSILEVGPPDGYHLRVTAPASAEGAAAESVDLLTTVSNDGGIDLAGASLDVEVPDGATITGVTVPDLVPGTERPDEGCAIVTPRRLECHTEQTLIAYDGYYEATVEVLFDDDAPAGELGVATVRGAGDQGGDDTVDTAEVVLTVLEGGGTETGGTETGTETGGDGGTAGGNELPNTGGDELADTGAGRLPVLLAGAVLLAAGGALLLRTRRT
;
A
#
# COMPACT_ATOMS: atom_id res chain seq x y z
N MET A 1 40.86 10.55 -19.86
CA MET A 1 40.28 11.22 -18.67
C MET A 1 40.17 10.17 -17.58
N PRO A 2 40.91 10.24 -16.47
CA PRO A 2 40.78 9.25 -15.40
C PRO A 2 39.73 9.73 -14.38
N ARG A 3 38.74 8.88 -14.10
CA ARG A 3 37.78 9.05 -13.00
C ARG A 3 38.30 8.33 -11.77
N THR A 4 38.35 9.07 -10.67
CA THR A 4 38.83 8.66 -9.35
C THR A 4 37.74 7.83 -8.64
N HIS A 5 38.04 6.57 -8.31
CA HIS A 5 37.24 5.75 -7.40
C HIS A 5 37.77 5.89 -5.97
N THR A 6 36.90 6.32 -5.04
CA THR A 6 37.17 6.32 -3.60
C THR A 6 36.53 5.08 -2.96
N HIS A 7 37.36 4.08 -2.66
CA HIS A 7 37.01 2.97 -1.77
C HIS A 7 37.17 3.42 -0.31
N ARG A 8 36.09 3.41 0.48
CA ARG A 8 36.17 3.40 1.95
C ARG A 8 36.27 1.95 2.43
N ARG A 9 37.40 1.61 3.04
CA ARG A 9 37.68 0.33 3.68
C ARG A 9 37.01 0.28 5.05
N HIS A 10 36.24 -0.78 5.30
CA HIS A 10 35.97 -1.27 6.65
C HIS A 10 37.27 -1.72 7.31
N ARG A 11 37.47 -1.32 8.57
CA ARG A 11 38.47 -1.91 9.46
C ARG A 11 37.76 -2.70 10.56
N PRO A 12 38.13 -3.96 10.78
CA PRO A 12 37.66 -4.77 11.90
C PRO A 12 38.53 -4.49 13.13
N LEU A 13 37.98 -4.63 14.32
CA LEU A 13 38.77 -4.83 15.52
C LEU A 13 38.27 -6.08 16.24
N GLY A 14 39.06 -7.14 16.10
CA GLY A 14 39.03 -8.27 17.00
C GLY A 14 40.14 -8.17 18.04
N LEU A 15 39.90 -8.90 19.12
CA LEU A 15 40.85 -9.62 19.97
C LEU A 15 41.66 -8.87 21.05
N LEU A 16 41.49 -9.39 22.28
CA LEU A 16 42.50 -9.99 23.18
C LEU A 16 42.70 -9.37 24.57
N LEU A 17 42.66 -10.31 25.52
CA LEU A 17 43.53 -10.53 26.68
C LEU A 17 43.16 -9.92 28.04
N ALA A 18 42.74 -10.85 28.90
CA ALA A 18 42.90 -10.84 30.34
C ALA A 18 44.38 -10.84 30.78
N ALA A 19 44.70 -10.22 31.92
CA ALA A 19 45.35 -10.84 33.09
C ALA A 19 45.84 -9.79 34.13
N SER A 20 45.30 -9.92 35.34
CA SER A 20 45.91 -9.84 36.67
C SER A 20 47.15 -8.96 36.95
N ALA A 21 47.07 -8.10 37.99
CA ALA A 21 47.99 -8.09 39.15
C ALA A 21 47.56 -7.08 40.24
N LEU A 22 47.72 -7.49 41.51
CA LEU A 22 47.49 -6.72 42.74
C LEU A 22 48.46 -5.53 42.91
N ALA A 23 47.98 -4.45 43.55
CA ALA A 23 48.77 -3.61 44.45
C ALA A 23 47.88 -2.91 45.49
N LEU A 24 48.24 -3.02 46.77
CA LEU A 24 47.59 -2.33 47.91
C LEU A 24 48.22 -0.94 48.16
N GLY A 25 47.35 0.04 48.45
CA GLY A 25 47.58 1.22 49.31
C GLY A 25 47.79 2.57 48.60
N PRO A 26 47.68 3.72 49.31
CA PRO A 26 46.81 4.10 50.42
C PRO A 26 45.77 5.18 50.01
N LEU A 27 44.86 5.51 50.94
CA LEU A 27 43.89 6.60 50.83
C LEU A 27 44.52 7.94 50.37
N ALA A 28 44.06 8.43 49.23
CA ALA A 28 44.10 9.84 48.86
C ALA A 28 42.73 10.20 48.28
N GLY A 29 42.06 11.20 48.85
CA GLY A 29 40.74 11.63 48.46
C GLY A 29 40.71 12.10 47.01
N SER A 30 40.15 11.28 46.12
CA SER A 30 39.67 11.74 44.83
C SER A 30 38.30 12.36 45.07
N ALA A 31 38.24 13.68 44.89
CA ALA A 31 36.97 14.37 44.71
C ALA A 31 36.17 13.59 43.67
N ALA A 32 35.00 13.08 44.05
CA ALA A 32 34.04 12.58 43.09
C ALA A 32 33.76 13.75 42.15
N ALA A 33 34.27 13.66 40.91
CA ALA A 33 33.77 14.50 39.86
C ALA A 33 32.28 14.16 39.77
N THR A 34 31.44 15.07 40.24
CA THR A 34 30.01 15.01 40.03
C THR A 34 29.81 14.73 38.54
N PRO A 35 29.06 13.69 38.14
CA PRO A 35 28.78 13.49 36.71
C PRO A 35 28.25 14.82 36.18
N SER A 36 28.91 15.35 35.15
CA SER A 36 28.39 16.49 34.42
C SER A 36 26.96 16.11 34.02
N PRO A 37 25.93 16.93 34.32
CA PRO A 37 24.58 16.60 33.89
C PRO A 37 24.64 16.36 32.38
N GLU A 38 24.16 15.19 31.93
CA GLU A 38 23.83 15.02 30.52
C GLU A 38 22.92 16.19 30.13
N PRO A 39 23.12 16.82 28.96
CA PRO A 39 22.23 17.87 28.51
C PRO A 39 20.81 17.27 28.55
N THR A 40 19.98 17.80 29.44
CA THR A 40 18.57 17.43 29.49
C THR A 40 18.02 17.87 28.15
N ALA A 41 17.65 16.91 27.29
CA ALA A 41 17.00 17.23 26.03
C ALA A 41 15.83 18.16 26.34
N GLU A 42 15.85 19.37 25.78
CA GLU A 42 14.80 20.34 26.03
C GLU A 42 13.50 19.78 25.46
N ALA A 43 12.44 19.80 26.26
CA ALA A 43 11.15 19.32 25.81
C ALA A 43 10.64 20.26 24.71
N GLU A 44 10.34 19.71 23.54
CA GLU A 44 9.98 20.45 22.33
C GLU A 44 8.68 19.89 21.75
N VAL A 45 7.82 20.77 21.22
CA VAL A 45 6.65 20.40 20.43
C VAL A 45 7.09 20.28 18.97
N VAL A 46 6.86 19.11 18.37
CA VAL A 46 7.14 18.85 16.95
C VAL A 46 5.85 18.32 16.36
N LEU A 47 5.35 18.99 15.32
CA LEU A 47 4.11 18.60 14.67
C LEU A 47 4.40 17.96 13.32
N GLU A 48 3.63 16.93 13.00
CA GLU A 48 3.52 16.36 11.67
C GLU A 48 2.05 16.44 11.25
N ALA A 49 1.81 16.92 10.03
CA ALA A 49 0.48 17.02 9.46
C ALA A 49 0.39 16.18 8.19
N THR A 50 -0.77 15.56 7.98
CA THR A 50 -1.10 14.85 6.74
C THR A 50 -2.50 15.23 6.28
N LEU A 51 -2.70 15.23 4.96
CA LEU A 51 -4.00 15.28 4.32
C LEU A 51 -4.18 14.01 3.48
N ASP A 52 -5.32 13.36 3.64
CA ASP A 52 -5.70 12.15 2.89
C ASP A 52 -7.07 12.34 2.21
N PRO A 53 -7.22 11.99 0.92
CA PRO A 53 -6.16 11.58 -0.01
C PRO A 53 -5.15 12.69 -0.30
N ARG A 54 -3.90 12.32 -0.63
CA ARG A 54 -2.86 13.26 -1.10
C ARG A 54 -3.10 13.79 -2.51
N ASN A 55 -3.88 13.04 -3.30
CA ASN A 55 -4.37 13.46 -4.61
C ASN A 55 -5.85 13.10 -4.64
N VAL A 56 -6.71 14.11 -4.73
CA VAL A 56 -8.13 13.91 -4.98
C VAL A 56 -8.32 13.72 -6.47
N PHE A 57 -9.11 12.72 -6.86
CA PHE A 57 -9.62 12.60 -8.21
C PHE A 57 -11.13 12.35 -8.13
N ALA A 58 -11.93 13.29 -8.62
CA ALA A 58 -13.39 13.21 -8.52
C ALA A 58 -14.08 13.90 -9.70
N SER A 59 -15.39 13.69 -9.82
CA SER A 59 -16.22 14.32 -10.86
C SER A 59 -16.31 15.83 -10.67
N PRO A 60 -16.49 16.60 -11.76
CA PRO A 60 -16.89 18.01 -11.65
C PRO A 60 -18.13 18.15 -10.75
N GLY A 61 -18.13 19.14 -9.87
CA GLY A 61 -19.26 19.39 -8.96
C GLY A 61 -19.36 18.41 -7.79
N SER A 62 -18.38 17.53 -7.55
CA SER A 62 -18.37 16.65 -6.38
C SER A 62 -17.96 17.38 -5.10
N VAL A 63 -18.51 16.95 -3.97
CA VAL A 63 -17.98 17.27 -2.64
C VAL A 63 -17.05 16.14 -2.21
N VAL A 64 -15.78 16.47 -1.97
CA VAL A 64 -14.74 15.52 -1.55
C VAL A 64 -14.35 15.74 -0.09
N PRO A 65 -14.30 14.67 0.73
CA PRO A 65 -13.77 14.76 2.08
C PRO A 65 -12.25 14.65 2.06
N LEU A 66 -11.57 15.56 2.77
CA LEU A 66 -10.13 15.51 3.05
C LEU A 66 -9.90 15.31 4.54
N GLU A 67 -9.36 14.15 4.92
CA GLU A 67 -9.00 13.87 6.30
C GLU A 67 -7.63 14.48 6.63
N ALA A 68 -7.64 15.44 7.54
CA ALA A 68 -6.46 16.00 8.17
C ALA A 68 -6.13 15.21 9.43
N THR A 69 -4.88 14.77 9.55
CA THR A 69 -4.32 14.23 10.80
C THR A 69 -3.13 15.07 11.23
N VAL A 70 -3.11 15.49 12.49
CA VAL A 70 -1.98 16.20 13.11
C VAL A 70 -1.47 15.36 14.26
N THR A 71 -0.17 15.06 14.28
CA THR A 71 0.49 14.28 15.32
C THR A 71 1.56 15.12 15.99
N ASN A 72 1.58 15.14 17.33
CA ASN A 72 2.69 15.70 18.08
C ASN A 72 3.79 14.64 18.26
N THR A 73 4.82 14.67 17.42
CA THR A 73 5.97 13.75 17.49
C THR A 73 7.08 14.26 18.43
N GLY A 74 6.84 15.40 19.07
CA GLY A 74 7.75 16.01 20.03
C GLY A 74 7.81 15.28 21.37
N THR A 75 8.50 15.92 22.32
CA THR A 75 8.67 15.44 23.70
C THR A 75 7.93 16.29 24.73
N ALA A 76 7.38 17.44 24.30
CA ALA A 76 6.50 18.29 25.09
C ALA A 76 5.05 18.20 24.60
N ASP A 77 4.10 18.41 25.52
CA ASP A 77 2.69 18.55 25.16
C ASP A 77 2.45 19.90 24.45
N MET A 78 1.64 19.89 23.40
CA MET A 78 1.13 21.10 22.77
C MET A 78 -0.04 21.63 23.62
N THR A 79 -0.10 22.94 23.84
CA THR A 79 -1.19 23.60 24.56
C THR A 79 -1.92 24.54 23.62
N GLY A 80 -3.14 24.18 23.20
CA GLY A 80 -3.89 24.97 22.23
C GLY A 80 -3.19 25.05 20.86
N GLY A 81 -3.89 25.62 19.89
CA GLY A 81 -3.32 25.84 18.57
C GLY A 81 -4.32 26.36 17.57
N SER A 82 -3.81 26.53 16.35
CA SER A 82 -4.58 26.96 15.19
C SER A 82 -4.35 26.02 14.01
N ALA A 83 -5.38 25.89 13.18
CA ALA A 83 -5.31 25.25 11.88
C ALA A 83 -5.90 26.18 10.82
N ASP A 84 -5.19 26.36 9.72
CA ASP A 84 -5.59 27.14 8.56
C ASP A 84 -5.68 26.19 7.38
N PHE A 85 -6.89 26.02 6.85
CA PHE A 85 -7.15 25.20 5.69
C PHE A 85 -7.60 26.09 4.53
N GLU A 86 -6.82 26.07 3.45
CA GLU A 86 -7.06 26.87 2.24
C GLU A 86 -7.08 25.96 1.00
N VAL A 87 -8.05 26.21 0.11
CA VAL A 87 -8.09 25.63 -1.23
C VAL A 87 -7.82 26.70 -2.28
N THR A 88 -7.06 26.36 -3.32
CA THR A 88 -6.79 27.26 -4.45
C THR A 88 -7.67 26.94 -5.66
N GLY A 89 -7.65 27.83 -6.66
CA GLY A 89 -8.43 27.68 -7.89
C GLY A 89 -9.91 27.98 -7.70
N ASP A 90 -10.76 27.21 -8.38
CA ASP A 90 -12.22 27.38 -8.37
C ASP A 90 -12.93 26.45 -7.35
N ALA A 91 -12.17 25.68 -6.57
CA ALA A 91 -12.70 24.86 -5.48
C ALA A 91 -13.18 25.73 -4.30
N THR A 92 -14.12 25.20 -3.51
CA THR A 92 -14.64 25.89 -2.31
C THR A 92 -14.77 24.92 -1.14
N VAL A 93 -14.57 25.40 0.08
CA VAL A 93 -14.83 24.63 1.30
C VAL A 93 -16.31 24.74 1.64
N VAL A 94 -16.98 23.62 1.86
CA VAL A 94 -18.41 23.57 2.16
C VAL A 94 -18.72 23.08 3.57
N GLY A 95 -17.75 22.46 4.24
CA GLY A 95 -17.92 21.91 5.59
C GLY A 95 -16.60 21.57 6.27
N VAL A 96 -16.66 21.41 7.59
CA VAL A 96 -15.57 20.88 8.43
C VAL A 96 -16.16 20.09 9.60
N GLU A 97 -15.61 18.90 9.86
CA GLU A 97 -16.04 17.99 10.92
C GLU A 97 -14.83 17.46 11.73
N PRO A 98 -14.80 17.59 13.07
CA PRO A 98 -15.73 18.38 13.87
C PRO A 98 -15.55 19.88 13.58
N GLY A 99 -16.65 20.63 13.55
CA GLY A 99 -16.62 22.08 13.28
C GLY A 99 -16.38 22.96 14.51
N ASP A 100 -16.10 22.39 15.68
CA ASP A 100 -15.91 23.15 16.90
C ASP A 100 -14.64 24.00 16.83
N GLY A 101 -14.79 25.32 17.03
CA GLY A 101 -13.67 26.26 16.96
C GLY A 101 -13.27 26.66 15.54
N CYS A 102 -13.96 26.19 14.50
CA CYS A 102 -13.72 26.53 13.12
C CYS A 102 -14.65 27.65 12.61
N GLU A 103 -14.09 28.58 11.85
CA GLU A 103 -14.78 29.66 11.16
C GLU A 103 -14.39 29.67 9.68
N GLN A 104 -15.40 29.66 8.81
CA GLN A 104 -15.20 29.87 7.38
C GLN A 104 -14.97 31.36 7.12
N VAL A 105 -13.72 31.75 6.87
CA VAL A 105 -13.31 33.14 6.65
C VAL A 105 -13.52 33.59 5.20
N SER A 106 -13.54 32.65 4.26
CA SER A 106 -13.87 32.85 2.85
C SER A 106 -14.43 31.55 2.26
N PRO A 107 -15.04 31.58 1.06
CA PRO A 107 -15.45 30.34 0.39
C PRO A 107 -14.30 29.34 0.19
N GLN A 108 -13.04 29.77 0.20
CA GLN A 108 -11.86 28.94 -0.02
C GLN A 108 -11.07 28.63 1.25
N ARG A 109 -11.42 29.22 2.39
CA ARG A 109 -10.57 29.16 3.58
C ARG A 109 -11.36 29.01 4.87
N VAL A 110 -10.88 28.14 5.74
CA VAL A 110 -11.39 27.89 7.09
C VAL A 110 -10.24 28.05 8.08
N GLU A 111 -10.47 28.82 9.13
CA GLU A 111 -9.57 28.93 10.28
C GLU A 111 -10.19 28.22 11.47
N CYS A 112 -9.44 27.32 12.11
CA CYS A 112 -9.84 26.64 13.32
C CYS A 112 -8.92 27.00 14.48
N HIS A 113 -9.50 27.17 15.67
CA HIS A 113 -8.78 27.40 16.91
C HIS A 113 -9.26 26.45 17.99
N THR A 114 -8.32 25.94 18.79
CA THR A 114 -8.62 25.08 19.92
C THR A 114 -7.78 25.45 21.12
N ASP A 115 -8.40 25.39 22.31
CA ASP A 115 -7.69 25.47 23.60
C ASP A 115 -7.29 24.07 24.11
N ALA A 116 -7.62 23.01 23.36
CA ALA A 116 -7.31 21.64 23.76
C ALA A 116 -5.80 21.37 23.67
N ALA A 117 -5.29 20.59 24.63
CA ALA A 117 -3.91 20.10 24.58
C ALA A 117 -3.81 18.86 23.69
N LEU A 118 -2.69 18.71 23.00
CA LEU A 118 -2.31 17.49 22.27
C LEU A 118 -1.03 16.93 22.89
N ALA A 119 -1.16 15.80 23.59
CA ALA A 119 -0.04 15.23 24.32
C ALA A 119 1.06 14.72 23.36
N ALA A 120 2.29 14.63 23.85
CA ALA A 120 3.38 14.04 23.08
C ALA A 120 3.06 12.59 22.68
N GLY A 121 3.17 12.29 21.39
CA GLY A 121 2.83 11.00 20.79
C GLY A 121 1.35 10.80 20.42
N GLU A 122 0.48 11.79 20.67
CA GLU A 122 -0.94 11.72 20.31
C GLU A 122 -1.24 12.43 18.97
N SER A 123 -2.39 12.08 18.40
CA SER A 123 -2.90 12.64 17.15
C SER A 123 -4.30 13.21 17.31
N ALA A 124 -4.62 14.24 16.53
CA ALA A 124 -5.96 14.80 16.36
C ALA A 124 -6.36 14.78 14.88
N THR A 125 -7.66 14.63 14.61
CA THR A 125 -8.20 14.54 13.25
C THR A 125 -9.33 15.53 13.01
N ALA A 126 -9.44 15.97 11.75
CA ALA A 126 -10.56 16.75 11.23
C ALA A 126 -10.77 16.42 9.75
N THR A 127 -12.01 16.51 9.27
CA THR A 127 -12.38 16.28 7.88
C THR A 127 -12.85 17.62 7.29
N PHE A 128 -12.24 18.04 6.19
CA PHE A 128 -12.65 19.21 5.42
C PHE A 128 -13.42 18.76 4.18
N GLU A 129 -14.64 19.27 3.98
CA GLU A 129 -15.43 19.00 2.79
C GLU A 129 -15.16 20.08 1.74
N VAL A 130 -14.62 19.67 0.60
CA VAL A 130 -14.28 20.57 -0.51
C VAL A 130 -15.18 20.29 -1.71
N GLN A 131 -15.91 21.30 -2.15
CA GLN A 131 -16.69 21.30 -3.37
C GLN A 131 -15.79 21.65 -4.56
N LEU A 132 -15.65 20.69 -5.49
CA LEU A 132 -14.95 20.86 -6.74
C LEU A 132 -15.81 21.65 -7.74
N PRO A 133 -15.18 22.41 -8.66
CA PRO A 133 -15.92 23.19 -9.66
C PRO A 133 -16.74 22.31 -10.62
N ASP A 134 -17.92 22.80 -11.01
CA ASP A 134 -18.82 22.10 -11.95
C ASP A 134 -18.29 22.06 -13.39
N ASN A 135 -17.46 23.04 -13.77
CA ASN A 135 -16.99 23.19 -15.14
C ASN A 135 -15.47 23.33 -15.12
N VAL A 136 -14.78 22.29 -15.59
CA VAL A 136 -13.32 22.27 -15.63
C VAL A 136 -12.83 22.19 -17.07
N SER A 137 -11.88 23.04 -17.41
CA SER A 137 -11.14 22.94 -18.68
C SER A 137 -9.81 22.20 -18.51
N GLU A 138 -9.40 21.96 -17.27
CA GLU A 138 -8.12 21.35 -16.88
C GLU A 138 -8.39 20.27 -15.82
N THR A 139 -7.56 19.22 -15.83
CA THR A 139 -7.68 18.11 -14.86
C THR A 139 -7.25 18.53 -13.45
N ILE A 140 -6.25 19.39 -13.31
CA ILE A 140 -5.85 19.93 -12.00
C ILE A 140 -6.62 21.22 -11.79
N VAL A 141 -7.39 21.30 -10.70
CA VAL A 141 -8.24 22.46 -10.39
C VAL A 141 -7.73 23.31 -9.24
N GLY A 142 -6.76 22.81 -8.48
CA GLY A 142 -6.13 23.54 -7.39
C GLY A 142 -5.38 22.62 -6.44
N ASP A 143 -5.03 23.18 -5.29
CA ASP A 143 -4.40 22.50 -4.16
C ASP A 143 -5.21 22.79 -2.90
N ALA A 144 -5.28 21.81 -2.00
CA ALA A 144 -5.72 21.99 -0.62
C ALA A 144 -4.49 22.01 0.28
N THR A 145 -4.33 23.07 1.07
CA THR A 145 -3.21 23.25 1.99
C THR A 145 -3.72 23.38 3.41
N LEU A 146 -3.19 22.56 4.31
CA LEU A 146 -3.40 22.65 5.75
C LEU A 146 -2.11 23.19 6.38
N THR A 147 -2.22 24.26 7.16
CA THR A 147 -1.14 24.77 8.02
C THR A 147 -1.59 24.71 9.47
N VAL A 148 -0.79 24.12 10.35
CA VAL A 148 -1.10 23.97 11.77
C VAL A 148 0.03 24.53 12.61
N ALA A 149 -0.32 25.19 13.71
CA ALA A 149 0.64 25.75 14.64
C ALA A 149 0.15 25.59 16.08
N GLY A 150 1.01 25.11 16.97
CA GLY A 150 0.76 25.04 18.41
C GLY A 150 1.10 26.37 19.09
N ASP A 151 0.30 26.81 20.08
CA ASP A 151 0.53 28.12 20.72
C ASP A 151 1.84 28.18 21.52
N ASN A 152 2.35 27.03 21.94
CA ASN A 152 3.63 26.88 22.63
C ASN A 152 4.76 26.33 21.73
N GLY A 153 4.55 26.32 20.40
CA GLY A 153 5.54 25.90 19.41
C GLY A 153 5.09 24.72 18.54
N GLY A 154 5.91 24.41 17.55
CA GLY A 154 5.61 23.42 16.52
C GLY A 154 4.74 24.00 15.41
N GLU A 155 5.15 23.78 14.16
CA GLU A 155 4.40 24.13 12.96
C GLU A 155 4.51 22.98 11.97
N ALA A 156 3.43 22.70 11.25
CA ALA A 156 3.43 21.73 10.16
C ALA A 156 2.53 22.19 9.01
N THR A 157 2.86 21.70 7.82
CA THR A 157 2.10 21.97 6.60
C THR A 157 1.91 20.67 5.84
N ALA A 158 0.70 20.44 5.35
CA ALA A 158 0.36 19.36 4.45
C ALA A 158 -0.37 19.91 3.23
N THR A 159 -0.16 19.28 2.08
CA THR A 159 -0.82 19.66 0.82
C THR A 159 -1.41 18.42 0.17
N SER A 160 -2.59 18.58 -0.42
CA SER A 160 -3.24 17.61 -1.30
C SER A 160 -3.53 18.29 -2.64
N ILE A 161 -3.28 17.60 -3.75
CA ILE A 161 -3.60 18.11 -5.08
C ILE A 161 -5.06 17.80 -5.37
N LEU A 162 -5.80 18.80 -5.86
CA LEU A 162 -7.19 18.64 -6.27
C LEU A 162 -7.26 18.43 -7.78
N GLU A 163 -7.58 17.22 -8.19
CA GLU A 163 -7.84 16.87 -9.58
C GLU A 163 -9.33 16.58 -9.78
N VAL A 164 -9.85 17.10 -10.88
CA VAL A 164 -11.17 16.78 -11.42
C VAL A 164 -10.94 15.95 -12.67
N GLY A 165 -11.56 14.78 -12.74
CA GLY A 165 -11.42 13.93 -13.91
C GLY A 165 -11.96 14.60 -15.19
N PRO A 166 -11.60 14.08 -16.38
CA PRO A 166 -12.03 14.67 -17.64
C PRO A 166 -13.56 14.85 -17.64
N PRO A 167 -14.06 16.05 -18.02
CA PRO A 167 -15.45 16.42 -17.80
C PRO A 167 -16.45 15.64 -18.67
N ASP A 168 -15.98 15.06 -19.79
CA ASP A 168 -16.83 14.36 -20.74
C ASP A 168 -16.08 13.17 -21.35
N GLY A 169 -16.71 11.99 -21.35
CA GLY A 169 -16.23 10.82 -22.09
C GLY A 169 -15.95 9.60 -21.22
N TYR A 170 -15.66 8.50 -21.89
CA TYR A 170 -15.13 7.32 -21.24
C TYR A 170 -13.62 7.53 -21.02
N HIS A 171 -13.14 7.23 -19.83
CA HIS A 171 -11.70 7.20 -19.57
C HIS A 171 -11.42 6.02 -18.66
N LEU A 172 -10.73 5.02 -19.18
CA LEU A 172 -10.34 3.86 -18.39
C LEU A 172 -8.90 4.06 -17.92
N ARG A 173 -8.61 3.77 -16.65
CA ARG A 173 -7.25 3.71 -16.14
C ARG A 173 -6.94 2.30 -15.68
N VAL A 174 -5.72 1.85 -15.97
CA VAL A 174 -5.16 0.61 -15.47
C VAL A 174 -3.98 0.93 -14.56
N THR A 175 -3.98 0.36 -13.37
CA THR A 175 -2.84 0.44 -12.45
C THR A 175 -2.31 -0.95 -12.14
N ALA A 176 -0.99 -1.03 -11.99
CA ALA A 176 -0.24 -2.24 -11.63
C ALA A 176 1.04 -1.81 -10.89
N PRO A 177 1.70 -2.70 -10.12
CA PRO A 177 3.01 -2.39 -9.54
C PRO A 177 4.03 -2.08 -10.65
N ALA A 178 4.92 -1.11 -10.45
CA ALA A 178 5.93 -0.78 -11.46
C ALA A 178 6.95 -1.91 -11.69
N SER A 179 7.16 -2.76 -10.68
CA SER A 179 8.07 -3.90 -10.73
C SER A 179 7.66 -4.98 -9.74
N ALA A 180 8.02 -6.22 -10.05
CA ALA A 180 7.92 -7.36 -9.13
C ALA A 180 9.20 -8.20 -9.19
N GLU A 181 9.64 -8.69 -8.04
CA GLU A 181 10.89 -9.44 -7.89
C GLU A 181 10.62 -10.75 -7.13
N GLY A 182 11.26 -11.83 -7.55
CA GLY A 182 11.18 -13.15 -6.90
C GLY A 182 12.31 -14.06 -7.35
N ALA A 183 12.55 -15.16 -6.64
CA ALA A 183 13.48 -16.19 -7.08
C ALA A 183 12.88 -17.07 -8.20
N ALA A 184 13.72 -17.80 -8.93
CA ALA A 184 13.23 -18.88 -9.80
C ALA A 184 12.42 -19.89 -8.97
N ALA A 185 11.33 -20.42 -9.55
CA ALA A 185 10.33 -21.26 -8.89
C ALA A 185 9.45 -20.56 -7.82
N GLU A 186 9.54 -19.24 -7.67
CA GLU A 186 8.73 -18.46 -6.73
C GLU A 186 7.55 -17.78 -7.45
N SER A 187 6.38 -17.73 -6.79
CA SER A 187 5.23 -16.95 -7.24
C SER A 187 5.28 -15.52 -6.68
N VAL A 188 4.89 -14.55 -7.48
CA VAL A 188 4.62 -13.17 -7.07
C VAL A 188 3.20 -12.77 -7.44
N ASP A 189 2.60 -11.93 -6.61
CA ASP A 189 1.27 -11.39 -6.84
C ASP A 189 1.35 -10.01 -7.49
N LEU A 190 0.67 -9.85 -8.63
CA LEU A 190 0.47 -8.56 -9.28
C LEU A 190 -0.94 -8.06 -8.97
N LEU A 191 -1.05 -7.10 -8.04
CA LEU A 191 -2.31 -6.39 -7.79
C LEU A 191 -2.54 -5.38 -8.90
N THR A 192 -3.61 -5.59 -9.68
CA THR A 192 -3.99 -4.73 -10.79
C THR A 192 -5.38 -4.16 -10.56
N THR A 193 -5.59 -2.91 -10.95
CA THR A 193 -6.90 -2.24 -10.87
C THR A 193 -7.28 -1.69 -12.23
N VAL A 194 -8.54 -1.84 -12.60
CA VAL A 194 -9.15 -1.18 -13.76
C VAL A 194 -10.22 -0.23 -13.23
N SER A 195 -10.05 1.08 -13.41
CA SER A 195 -10.99 2.11 -12.96
C SER A 195 -11.57 2.91 -14.12
N ASN A 196 -12.80 3.38 -13.94
CA ASN A 196 -13.41 4.38 -14.80
C ASN A 196 -13.15 5.77 -14.22
N ASP A 197 -12.16 6.43 -14.77
CA ASP A 197 -11.81 7.81 -14.45
C ASP A 197 -12.62 8.82 -15.28
N GLY A 198 -13.47 8.34 -16.18
CA GLY A 198 -14.25 9.15 -17.10
C GLY A 198 -15.56 9.67 -16.50
N GLY A 199 -16.11 10.69 -17.15
CA GLY A 199 -17.40 11.29 -16.80
C GLY A 199 -18.63 10.51 -17.22
N ILE A 200 -18.46 9.34 -17.85
CA ILE A 200 -19.54 8.48 -18.33
C ILE A 200 -19.33 7.07 -17.82
N ASP A 201 -20.39 6.46 -17.30
CA ASP A 201 -20.42 5.05 -16.89
C ASP A 201 -19.97 4.11 -18.02
N LEU A 202 -19.03 3.22 -17.72
CA LEU A 202 -18.57 2.18 -18.62
C LEU A 202 -19.38 0.90 -18.37
N ALA A 203 -20.20 0.49 -19.32
CA ALA A 203 -20.94 -0.77 -19.21
C ALA A 203 -20.01 -1.94 -19.59
N GLY A 204 -19.28 -2.45 -18.60
CA GLY A 204 -18.35 -3.55 -18.76
C GLY A 204 -16.93 -3.13 -19.17
N ALA A 205 -15.99 -4.00 -18.84
CA ALA A 205 -14.58 -3.83 -19.12
C ALA A 205 -13.85 -5.18 -19.19
N SER A 206 -12.75 -5.21 -19.91
CA SER A 206 -11.84 -6.34 -20.02
C SER A 206 -10.46 -5.99 -19.47
N LEU A 207 -9.73 -7.02 -19.03
CA LEU A 207 -8.35 -6.96 -18.59
C LEU A 207 -7.59 -8.09 -19.28
N ASP A 208 -6.55 -7.76 -20.03
CA ASP A 208 -5.63 -8.68 -20.69
C ASP A 208 -4.26 -8.52 -20.05
N VAL A 209 -3.71 -9.61 -19.50
CA VAL A 209 -2.38 -9.63 -18.89
C VAL A 209 -1.50 -10.59 -19.67
N GLU A 210 -0.37 -10.08 -20.13
CA GLU A 210 0.66 -10.88 -20.81
C GLU A 210 1.99 -10.77 -20.05
N VAL A 211 2.62 -11.91 -19.76
CA VAL A 211 3.93 -11.99 -19.08
C VAL A 211 5.03 -12.41 -20.06
N PRO A 212 6.28 -11.94 -19.86
CA PRO A 212 7.41 -12.29 -20.72
C PRO A 212 7.78 -13.80 -20.64
N ASP A 213 8.66 -14.24 -21.54
CA ASP A 213 9.24 -15.60 -21.47
C ASP A 213 9.98 -15.80 -20.13
N GLY A 214 9.89 -17.01 -19.55
CA GLY A 214 10.48 -17.36 -18.25
C GLY A 214 9.59 -17.03 -17.04
N ALA A 215 8.34 -16.62 -17.29
CA ALA A 215 7.31 -16.46 -16.29
C ALA A 215 6.00 -17.11 -16.77
N THR A 216 5.22 -17.62 -15.82
CA THR A 216 3.97 -18.35 -16.05
C THR A 216 2.87 -17.80 -15.14
N ILE A 217 1.70 -17.47 -15.67
CA ILE A 217 0.51 -17.14 -14.89
C ILE A 217 -0.10 -18.43 -14.35
N THR A 218 -0.15 -18.58 -13.03
CA THR A 218 -0.64 -19.78 -12.35
C THR A 218 -2.03 -19.61 -11.74
N GLY A 219 -2.42 -18.36 -11.48
CA GLY A 219 -3.66 -18.07 -10.79
C GLY A 219 -4.15 -16.65 -11.03
N VAL A 220 -5.43 -16.44 -10.75
CA VAL A 220 -6.06 -15.12 -10.69
C VAL A 220 -7.12 -15.13 -9.59
N THR A 221 -7.10 -14.11 -8.76
CA THR A 221 -8.15 -13.86 -7.76
C THR A 221 -8.82 -12.54 -8.09
N VAL A 222 -10.15 -12.56 -8.23
CA VAL A 222 -10.97 -11.37 -8.41
C VAL A 222 -12.07 -11.42 -7.34
N PRO A 223 -12.15 -10.44 -6.42
CA PRO A 223 -13.10 -10.47 -5.31
C PRO A 223 -14.57 -10.52 -5.76
N ASP A 224 -14.88 -9.88 -6.88
CA ASP A 224 -16.26 -9.61 -7.33
C ASP A 224 -16.67 -10.31 -8.63
N LEU A 225 -15.80 -11.16 -9.20
CA LEU A 225 -16.13 -11.98 -10.37
C LEU A 225 -16.25 -13.45 -9.99
N VAL A 226 -17.27 -14.12 -10.54
CA VAL A 226 -17.42 -15.57 -10.39
C VAL A 226 -16.35 -16.25 -11.24
N PRO A 227 -15.45 -17.08 -10.68
CA PRO A 227 -14.46 -17.80 -11.46
C PRO A 227 -15.15 -18.82 -12.37
N GLY A 228 -15.00 -18.66 -13.69
CA GLY A 228 -15.51 -19.56 -14.73
C GLY A 228 -14.37 -20.19 -15.53
N THR A 229 -14.50 -21.48 -15.88
CA THR A 229 -13.45 -22.22 -16.61
C THR A 229 -13.60 -22.21 -18.13
N GLU A 230 -14.66 -21.57 -18.65
CA GLU A 230 -14.88 -21.39 -20.07
C GLU A 230 -14.84 -19.89 -20.35
N ARG A 231 -13.91 -19.47 -21.20
CA ARG A 231 -13.69 -18.10 -21.70
C ARG A 231 -15.00 -17.30 -21.70
N PRO A 232 -15.24 -16.38 -20.74
CA PRO A 232 -16.62 -15.98 -20.53
C PRO A 232 -16.87 -14.52 -20.89
N ASP A 233 -18.12 -14.29 -21.27
CA ASP A 233 -18.79 -13.01 -21.28
C ASP A 233 -18.80 -12.34 -19.86
N GLU A 234 -18.36 -13.04 -18.80
CA GLU A 234 -18.13 -12.52 -17.43
C GLU A 234 -17.18 -13.45 -16.63
N GLY A 235 -16.03 -12.98 -16.14
CA GLY A 235 -15.02 -13.74 -15.37
C GLY A 235 -13.61 -13.70 -15.96
N CYS A 236 -12.70 -14.58 -15.48
CA CYS A 236 -11.30 -14.65 -15.93
C CYS A 236 -10.92 -16.03 -16.46
N ALA A 237 -10.08 -16.07 -17.50
CA ALA A 237 -9.55 -17.27 -18.10
C ALA A 237 -8.05 -17.14 -18.44
N ILE A 238 -7.22 -18.06 -17.95
CA ILE A 238 -5.84 -18.22 -18.39
C ILE A 238 -5.86 -18.86 -19.78
N VAL A 239 -5.72 -18.03 -20.81
CA VAL A 239 -5.80 -18.44 -22.23
C VAL A 239 -4.56 -19.21 -22.66
N THR A 240 -3.41 -18.80 -22.14
CA THR A 240 -2.13 -19.51 -22.28
C THR A 240 -1.36 -19.39 -20.98
N PRO A 241 -0.29 -20.20 -20.74
CA PRO A 241 0.57 -20.02 -19.58
C PRO A 241 1.12 -18.59 -19.41
N ARG A 242 1.13 -17.77 -20.46
CA ARG A 242 1.62 -16.39 -20.41
C ARG A 242 0.56 -15.33 -20.63
N ARG A 243 -0.72 -15.72 -20.77
CA ARG A 243 -1.79 -14.77 -21.08
C ARG A 243 -3.07 -15.08 -20.32
N LEU A 244 -3.58 -14.07 -19.63
CA LEU A 244 -4.82 -14.07 -18.88
C LEU A 244 -5.77 -13.07 -19.53
N GLU A 245 -7.01 -13.48 -19.81
CA GLU A 245 -8.09 -12.60 -20.24
C GLU A 245 -9.17 -12.60 -19.16
N CYS A 246 -9.57 -11.42 -18.69
CA CYS A 246 -10.71 -11.20 -17.81
C CYS A 246 -11.71 -10.25 -18.47
N HIS A 247 -12.98 -10.42 -18.14
CA HIS A 247 -14.07 -9.55 -18.57
C HIS A 247 -15.11 -9.42 -17.45
N THR A 248 -15.72 -8.25 -17.35
CA THR A 248 -16.84 -7.97 -16.45
C THR A 248 -17.94 -7.25 -17.22
N GLU A 249 -19.20 -7.65 -17.04
CA GLU A 249 -20.37 -6.89 -17.52
C GLU A 249 -20.79 -5.79 -16.52
N GLN A 250 -20.12 -5.72 -15.36
CA GLN A 250 -20.44 -4.72 -14.34
C GLN A 250 -20.21 -3.32 -14.89
N THR A 251 -21.15 -2.42 -14.56
CA THR A 251 -21.00 -1.02 -14.90
C THR A 251 -19.96 -0.40 -13.97
N LEU A 252 -18.84 0.05 -14.53
CA LEU A 252 -17.89 0.89 -13.81
C LEU A 252 -18.46 2.31 -13.81
N ILE A 253 -19.04 2.68 -12.67
CA ILE A 253 -19.63 4.00 -12.42
C ILE A 253 -18.59 5.08 -12.74
N ALA A 254 -19.01 6.16 -13.37
CA ALA A 254 -18.14 7.32 -13.63
C ALA A 254 -17.41 7.77 -12.36
N TYR A 255 -16.08 7.91 -12.44
CA TYR A 255 -15.15 8.34 -11.38
C TYR A 255 -15.04 7.47 -10.12
N ASP A 256 -15.91 6.48 -9.92
CA ASP A 256 -15.97 5.67 -8.68
C ASP A 256 -15.92 4.16 -8.97
N GLY A 257 -16.25 3.76 -10.19
CA GLY A 257 -16.28 2.37 -10.59
C GLY A 257 -14.89 1.83 -10.85
N TYR A 258 -14.52 0.77 -10.16
CA TYR A 258 -13.31 0.00 -10.43
C TYR A 258 -13.55 -1.49 -10.16
N TYR A 259 -12.64 -2.32 -10.66
CA TYR A 259 -12.49 -3.69 -10.15
C TYR A 259 -11.01 -4.02 -10.03
N GLU A 260 -10.71 -4.90 -9.06
CA GLU A 260 -9.35 -5.33 -8.74
C GLU A 260 -9.15 -6.79 -9.13
N ALA A 261 -7.97 -7.12 -9.65
CA ALA A 261 -7.55 -8.47 -9.92
C ALA A 261 -6.12 -8.70 -9.41
N THR A 262 -5.93 -9.75 -8.63
CA THR A 262 -4.60 -10.23 -8.23
C THR A 262 -4.19 -11.37 -9.16
N VAL A 263 -3.14 -11.15 -9.94
CA VAL A 263 -2.59 -12.16 -10.86
C VAL A 263 -1.38 -12.82 -10.23
N GLU A 264 -1.43 -14.14 -10.05
CA GLU A 264 -0.31 -14.91 -9.53
C GLU A 264 0.62 -15.30 -10.70
N VAL A 265 1.88 -14.88 -10.63
CA VAL A 265 2.91 -15.12 -11.64
C VAL A 265 4.05 -15.91 -11.03
N LEU A 266 4.29 -17.11 -11.53
CA LEU A 266 5.42 -17.97 -11.21
C LEU A 266 6.62 -17.63 -12.09
N PHE A 267 7.77 -17.39 -11.50
CA PHE A 267 9.05 -17.40 -12.23
C PHE A 267 9.45 -18.84 -12.55
N ASP A 268 9.71 -19.14 -13.82
CA ASP A 268 10.04 -20.51 -14.23
C ASP A 268 11.32 -21.01 -13.53
N ASP A 269 11.41 -22.31 -13.26
CA ASP A 269 12.53 -22.94 -12.52
C ASP A 269 13.91 -22.67 -13.16
N ASP A 270 13.95 -22.49 -14.48
CA ASP A 270 15.15 -22.24 -15.27
C ASP A 270 15.31 -20.77 -15.71
N ALA A 271 14.49 -19.87 -15.17
CA ALA A 271 14.57 -18.44 -15.47
C ALA A 271 15.94 -17.88 -15.03
N PRO A 272 16.67 -17.17 -15.91
CA PRO A 272 17.97 -16.60 -15.57
C PRO A 272 17.80 -15.45 -14.58
N ALA A 273 18.74 -15.31 -13.64
CA ALA A 273 18.78 -14.15 -12.77
C ALA A 273 18.96 -12.84 -13.56
N GLY A 274 18.26 -11.79 -13.14
CA GLY A 274 18.21 -10.49 -13.79
C GLY A 274 16.80 -10.11 -14.25
N GLU A 275 16.72 -9.02 -15.02
CA GLU A 275 15.48 -8.56 -15.62
C GLU A 275 14.99 -9.57 -16.68
N LEU A 276 13.80 -10.10 -16.47
CA LEU A 276 13.17 -11.08 -17.35
C LEU A 276 12.46 -10.40 -18.53
N GLY A 277 11.85 -9.25 -18.25
CA GLY A 277 11.14 -8.43 -19.23
C GLY A 277 10.02 -7.64 -18.59
N VAL A 278 9.12 -7.12 -19.43
CA VAL A 278 7.95 -6.34 -19.02
C VAL A 278 6.70 -7.17 -19.20
N ALA A 279 5.93 -7.35 -18.12
CA ALA A 279 4.56 -7.80 -18.21
C ALA A 279 3.65 -6.62 -18.55
N THR A 280 2.74 -6.81 -19.50
CA THR A 280 1.79 -5.78 -19.93
C THR A 280 0.42 -6.09 -19.36
N VAL A 281 -0.20 -5.09 -18.73
CA VAL A 281 -1.53 -5.15 -18.15
C VAL A 281 -2.39 -4.17 -18.93
N ARG A 282 -3.27 -4.67 -19.79
CA ARG A 282 -4.10 -3.86 -20.70
C ARG A 282 -5.56 -3.95 -20.31
N GLY A 283 -6.19 -2.81 -20.08
CA GLY A 283 -7.62 -2.70 -19.81
C GLY A 283 -8.34 -2.11 -21.02
N ALA A 284 -9.56 -2.57 -21.28
CA ALA A 284 -10.39 -2.00 -22.34
C ALA A 284 -11.88 -2.04 -21.97
N GLY A 285 -12.56 -0.89 -22.07
CA GLY A 285 -14.01 -0.79 -21.88
C GLY A 285 -14.79 -1.27 -23.11
N ASP A 286 -15.98 -1.82 -22.89
CA ASP A 286 -16.77 -2.45 -23.98
C ASP A 286 -17.34 -1.45 -24.98
N GLN A 287 -17.37 -0.17 -24.62
CA GLN A 287 -17.93 0.90 -25.45
C GLN A 287 -17.08 1.23 -26.67
N GLY A 288 -15.82 0.75 -26.69
CA GLY A 288 -14.88 0.91 -27.78
C GLY A 288 -14.38 2.35 -27.94
N GLY A 289 -13.17 2.49 -28.47
CA GLY A 289 -12.49 3.77 -28.66
C GLY A 289 -11.15 3.82 -27.94
N ASP A 290 -10.26 4.69 -28.40
CA ASP A 290 -8.91 4.80 -27.83
C ASP A 290 -8.95 5.29 -26.37
N ASP A 291 -9.96 6.09 -26.00
CA ASP A 291 -10.15 6.62 -24.64
C ASP A 291 -10.68 5.58 -23.63
N THR A 292 -11.15 4.42 -24.13
CA THR A 292 -11.60 3.29 -23.28
C THR A 292 -10.50 2.29 -23.00
N VAL A 293 -9.26 2.56 -23.42
CA VAL A 293 -8.13 1.64 -23.34
C VAL A 293 -6.99 2.29 -22.57
N ASP A 294 -6.45 1.56 -21.60
CA ASP A 294 -5.21 1.95 -20.94
C ASP A 294 -4.30 0.73 -20.73
N THR A 295 -3.01 0.96 -20.48
CA THR A 295 -2.01 -0.08 -20.33
C THR A 295 -0.99 0.31 -19.26
N ALA A 296 -0.81 -0.57 -18.27
CA ALA A 296 0.27 -0.51 -17.31
C ALA A 296 1.36 -1.55 -17.65
N GLU A 297 2.59 -1.23 -17.24
CA GLU A 297 3.78 -2.06 -17.47
C GLU A 297 4.41 -2.43 -16.12
N VAL A 298 4.76 -3.71 -15.95
CA VAL A 298 5.41 -4.24 -14.75
C VAL A 298 6.74 -4.86 -15.14
N VAL A 299 7.86 -4.36 -14.61
CA VAL A 299 9.17 -4.98 -14.82
C VAL A 299 9.31 -6.20 -13.91
N LEU A 300 9.51 -7.38 -14.50
CA LEU A 300 9.72 -8.62 -13.76
C LEU A 300 11.21 -8.92 -13.64
N THR A 301 11.70 -9.14 -12.41
CA THR A 301 13.12 -9.43 -12.14
C THR A 301 13.27 -10.70 -11.34
N VAL A 302 14.08 -11.63 -11.85
CA VAL A 302 14.47 -12.84 -11.12
C VAL A 302 15.69 -12.51 -10.27
N LEU A 303 15.57 -12.66 -8.96
CA LEU A 303 16.68 -12.47 -8.04
C LEU A 303 17.69 -13.61 -8.20
N GLU A 304 18.98 -13.31 -8.06
CA GLU A 304 19.99 -14.35 -7.97
C GLU A 304 19.64 -15.26 -6.79
N GLY A 305 19.23 -16.49 -7.11
CA GLY A 305 18.95 -17.49 -6.11
C GLY A 305 20.19 -17.67 -5.26
N GLY A 306 20.07 -17.36 -3.97
CA GLY A 306 20.92 -17.90 -2.92
C GLY A 306 20.65 -19.39 -2.83
N GLY A 307 20.96 -20.13 -3.91
CA GLY A 307 20.79 -21.56 -3.98
C GLY A 307 21.48 -22.13 -2.76
N THR A 308 20.69 -22.67 -1.84
CA THR A 308 21.22 -23.71 -0.98
C THR A 308 21.65 -24.79 -1.94
N GLU A 309 22.95 -24.78 -2.28
CA GLU A 309 23.63 -25.89 -2.91
C GLU A 309 23.24 -27.12 -2.08
N THR A 310 22.23 -27.85 -2.56
CA THR A 310 21.95 -29.17 -2.03
C THR A 310 23.04 -30.00 -2.66
N GLY A 311 24.23 -29.95 -2.04
CA GLY A 311 25.44 -30.61 -2.46
C GLY A 311 25.25 -32.11 -2.45
N GLY A 312 24.59 -32.64 -3.48
CA GLY A 312 24.52 -34.05 -3.80
C GLY A 312 25.80 -34.46 -4.50
N THR A 313 26.90 -34.58 -3.74
CA THR A 313 28.05 -35.37 -4.21
C THR A 313 27.73 -36.84 -4.01
N GLU A 314 26.97 -37.44 -4.92
CA GLU A 314 26.91 -38.90 -5.03
C GLU A 314 27.71 -39.34 -6.25
N THR A 315 29.04 -39.29 -6.13
CA THR A 315 29.93 -40.12 -6.94
C THR A 315 29.92 -41.54 -6.40
N GLY A 316 28.84 -42.27 -6.64
CA GLY A 316 28.75 -43.71 -6.44
C GLY A 316 29.23 -44.43 -7.71
N THR A 317 30.50 -44.78 -7.77
CA THR A 317 31.05 -45.64 -8.82
C THR A 317 30.75 -47.09 -8.45
N GLU A 318 29.74 -47.71 -9.06
CA GLU A 318 29.60 -49.18 -9.02
C GLU A 318 29.79 -49.79 -10.41
N THR A 319 30.96 -50.40 -10.53
CA THR A 319 31.43 -51.28 -11.60
C THR A 319 30.69 -52.62 -11.63
N GLY A 320 30.16 -52.99 -12.80
CA GLY A 320 30.29 -54.33 -13.40
C GLY A 320 29.32 -55.44 -12.96
N GLY A 321 28.71 -56.12 -13.94
CA GLY A 321 28.01 -57.40 -13.71
C GLY A 321 27.17 -57.86 -14.90
N ASP A 322 27.79 -58.63 -15.78
CA ASP A 322 27.22 -59.21 -17.00
C ASP A 322 26.45 -60.52 -16.73
N GLY A 323 25.39 -60.77 -17.51
CA GLY A 323 24.88 -62.11 -17.87
C GLY A 323 23.94 -62.88 -16.92
N GLY A 324 22.74 -63.25 -17.43
CA GLY A 324 22.09 -64.52 -17.05
C GLY A 324 20.56 -64.57 -16.95
N THR A 325 19.93 -65.03 -18.03
CA THR A 325 18.94 -66.13 -18.11
C THR A 325 17.74 -66.24 -17.14
N ALA A 326 16.54 -66.16 -17.73
CA ALA A 326 15.30 -66.95 -17.56
C ALA A 326 14.90 -67.54 -16.19
N GLY A 327 13.61 -67.40 -15.87
CA GLY A 327 12.88 -68.32 -15.00
C GLY A 327 11.90 -67.59 -14.08
N GLY A 328 10.60 -67.84 -14.26
CA GLY A 328 9.54 -67.21 -13.49
C GLY A 328 9.46 -67.65 -12.02
N ASN A 329 8.59 -66.96 -11.27
CA ASN A 329 7.59 -67.60 -10.44
C ASN A 329 6.56 -66.57 -9.94
N GLU A 330 5.33 -67.06 -9.90
CA GLU A 330 4.09 -66.42 -9.47
C GLU A 330 4.01 -66.17 -7.93
N LEU A 331 3.27 -65.10 -7.58
CA LEU A 331 2.34 -64.92 -6.42
C LEU A 331 2.91 -64.81 -4.97
N PRO A 332 2.12 -64.32 -3.96
CA PRO A 332 1.04 -63.32 -3.96
C PRO A 332 1.11 -62.27 -2.82
N ASN A 333 0.37 -61.17 -3.00
CA ASN A 333 -0.50 -60.44 -2.05
C ASN A 333 -0.34 -60.63 -0.52
N THR A 334 -0.03 -59.52 0.19
CA THR A 334 -0.51 -59.14 1.53
C THR A 334 -0.37 -57.61 1.60
N GLY A 335 -1.40 -56.77 1.65
CA GLY A 335 -2.51 -56.77 2.60
C GLY A 335 -2.18 -55.79 3.74
N GLY A 336 -3.02 -54.77 3.92
CA GLY A 336 -3.16 -54.04 5.19
C GLY A 336 -2.58 -52.63 5.22
N ASP A 337 -3.48 -51.65 5.41
CA ASP A 337 -3.43 -50.56 6.40
C ASP A 337 -4.06 -49.29 5.78
N GLU A 338 -5.39 -49.14 5.83
CA GLU A 338 -6.10 -48.42 6.92
C GLU A 338 -5.40 -47.12 7.33
N LEU A 339 -5.86 -45.98 6.77
CA LEU A 339 -5.80 -44.69 7.45
C LEU A 339 -7.13 -43.96 7.35
N ALA A 340 -7.42 -43.25 8.44
CA ALA A 340 -8.73 -42.91 8.94
C ALA A 340 -9.38 -41.70 8.26
N ASP A 341 -10.69 -41.85 8.09
CA ASP A 341 -11.71 -40.80 8.17
C ASP A 341 -11.55 -39.99 9.46
N THR A 342 -11.31 -38.69 9.34
CA THR A 342 -11.90 -37.69 10.26
C THR A 342 -12.06 -36.35 9.57
N GLY A 343 -13.31 -35.98 9.31
CA GLY A 343 -13.86 -34.83 10.04
C GLY A 343 -14.01 -33.54 9.28
N ALA A 344 -15.22 -33.35 8.76
CA ALA A 344 -15.82 -32.05 8.50
C ALA A 344 -15.73 -31.13 9.74
N GLY A 345 -15.38 -29.87 9.50
CA GLY A 345 -15.49 -28.78 10.48
C GLY A 345 -15.99 -27.52 9.79
N ARG A 346 -17.29 -27.25 9.95
CA ARG A 346 -17.97 -26.03 9.51
C ARG A 346 -17.62 -24.85 10.44
N LEU A 347 -17.43 -23.68 9.83
CA LEU A 347 -17.64 -22.27 10.25
C LEU A 347 -18.28 -22.00 11.64
N PRO A 348 -17.89 -20.89 12.30
CA PRO A 348 -18.65 -19.65 12.06
C PRO A 348 -17.83 -18.35 11.99
N VAL A 349 -18.33 -17.48 11.10
CA VAL A 349 -18.29 -16.02 11.08
C VAL A 349 -18.38 -15.44 12.50
N LEU A 350 -17.48 -14.51 12.84
CA LEU A 350 -17.65 -13.58 13.95
C LEU A 350 -17.72 -12.14 13.43
N LEU A 351 -18.97 -11.69 13.33
CA LEU A 351 -19.41 -10.30 13.35
C LEU A 351 -19.30 -9.77 14.79
N ALA A 352 -18.50 -8.74 15.01
CA ALA A 352 -18.57 -7.84 16.16
C ALA A 352 -17.77 -6.57 15.77
N GLY A 353 -18.25 -5.35 15.91
CA GLY A 353 -19.42 -4.84 16.60
C GLY A 353 -19.09 -3.39 16.93
N ALA A 354 -19.85 -2.47 16.33
CA ALA A 354 -19.76 -1.04 16.58
C ALA A 354 -19.85 -0.73 18.09
N VAL A 355 -18.91 0.06 18.59
CA VAL A 355 -19.03 0.73 19.89
C VAL A 355 -19.14 2.23 19.65
N LEU A 356 -20.40 2.65 19.47
CA LEU A 356 -20.87 4.00 19.71
C LEU A 356 -20.73 4.29 21.22
N LEU A 357 -19.86 5.23 21.59
CA LEU A 357 -19.90 5.87 22.91
C LEU A 357 -20.31 7.33 22.75
N ALA A 358 -21.61 7.53 22.96
CA ALA A 358 -22.21 8.80 23.29
C ALA A 358 -21.88 9.17 24.74
N ALA A 359 -21.33 10.36 24.92
CA ALA A 359 -21.46 11.20 26.10
C ALA A 359 -21.38 12.65 25.57
N GLY A 360 -22.35 13.55 25.72
CA GLY A 360 -23.43 13.68 26.68
C GLY A 360 -23.38 15.12 27.20
N GLY A 361 -24.34 15.97 26.82
CA GLY A 361 -24.36 17.35 27.34
C GLY A 361 -25.42 18.25 26.72
N ALA A 362 -26.62 18.22 27.30
CA ALA A 362 -27.78 19.01 26.92
C ALA A 362 -27.66 20.53 27.22
N LEU A 363 -28.46 21.32 26.49
CA LEU A 363 -29.04 22.68 26.72
C LEU A 363 -28.78 23.57 25.49
N LEU A 364 -29.72 24.22 24.80
CA LEU A 364 -30.98 24.85 25.20
C LEU A 364 -31.89 25.04 23.98
N LEU A 365 -33.14 24.57 24.09
CA LEU A 365 -34.25 25.09 23.30
C LEU A 365 -34.49 26.56 23.65
N ARG A 366 -34.37 27.46 22.66
CA ARG A 366 -35.08 28.75 22.71
C ARG A 366 -35.68 29.10 21.36
N THR A 367 -36.90 28.61 21.17
CA THR A 367 -37.87 29.20 20.26
C THR A 367 -38.03 30.71 20.52
N ARG A 368 -37.92 31.54 19.49
CA ARG A 368 -38.80 32.70 19.34
C ARG A 368 -38.99 33.07 17.87
N ARG A 369 -40.24 32.90 17.43
CA ARG A 369 -40.85 33.55 16.28
C ARG A 369 -40.74 35.07 16.40
N THR A 370 -40.38 35.73 15.31
CA THR A 370 -41.18 36.76 14.61
C THR A 370 -40.73 36.81 13.17
#